data_AF-A0AAQ2IRD8-F1
#
_entry.id   AF-A0AAQ2IRD8-F1
#
_cell.length_a   1.000
_cell.length_b   1.000
_cell.length_c   1.000
_cell.angle_alpha   90.00
_cell.angle_beta   90.00
_cell.angle_gamma   90.00
#
_symmetry.space_group_name_H-M   'P 1'
#
loop_
_entity.id
_entity.type
_entity.pdbx_description
1 polymer ?
#
loop_
_entity_poly.entity_id
_entity_poly.type
_entity_poly.pdbx_seq_one_letter_code
_entity_poly.pdbx_strand_id
1 'polypeptide(L)'
;MMKDTIKLTALSLAVFSRFSFSSPLEFAGGADMSKLVEAEHILPNLNDYTTNLVTVKGVVTHVCRKLGCWMTLRVANGLDVNIEVEQGDMVFPLAAIGREAHVTGRFEALNQRALACVSKADDETALMRLGFNPTAVTISHLVQQVKHS
;
A
#
# COMPACT_ATOMS: atom_id res chain seq x y z
N MET A 1 30.72 -7.18 -68.73
CA MET A 1 30.52 -8.22 -67.70
C MET A 1 30.46 -7.53 -66.34
N MET A 2 29.27 -7.12 -65.91
CA MET A 2 28.46 -7.69 -64.79
C MET A 2 29.19 -7.82 -63.43
N LYS A 3 28.73 -6.97 -62.49
CA LYS A 3 28.47 -7.20 -61.04
C LYS A 3 29.74 -7.43 -60.19
N ASP A 4 29.96 -6.69 -59.11
CA ASP A 4 29.18 -6.79 -57.88
C ASP A 4 29.12 -5.51 -57.04
N THR A 5 27.88 -5.11 -56.77
CA THR A 5 27.44 -4.24 -55.68
C THR A 5 27.73 -4.87 -54.32
N ILE A 6 28.55 -4.21 -53.49
CA ILE A 6 28.58 -4.45 -52.04
C ILE A 6 28.19 -3.14 -51.36
N LYS A 7 26.90 -3.04 -51.03
CA LYS A 7 26.38 -2.00 -50.13
C LYS A 7 26.86 -2.31 -48.72
N LEU A 8 27.86 -1.58 -48.24
CA LEU A 8 28.31 -1.65 -46.86
C LEU A 8 27.39 -0.80 -45.97
N THR A 9 26.17 -1.28 -45.76
CA THR A 9 25.30 -0.77 -44.69
C THR A 9 25.85 -1.28 -43.36
N ALA A 10 26.73 -0.49 -42.75
CA ALA A 10 27.18 -0.71 -41.39
C ALA A 10 26.01 -0.48 -40.42
N LEU A 11 25.49 -1.62 -39.96
CA LEU A 11 24.57 -1.85 -38.88
C LEU A 11 24.88 -0.98 -37.65
N SER A 12 24.21 0.16 -37.50
CA SER A 12 24.16 0.92 -36.27
C SER A 12 23.35 0.13 -35.25
N LEU A 13 24.05 -0.52 -34.30
CA LEU A 13 23.48 -1.19 -33.14
C LEU A 13 22.84 -0.12 -32.24
N ALA A 14 21.56 0.19 -32.47
CA ALA A 14 20.75 0.92 -31.51
C ALA A 14 20.55 0.01 -30.28
N VAL A 15 21.42 0.15 -29.28
CA VAL A 15 21.20 -0.35 -27.92
C VAL A 15 20.04 0.44 -27.34
N PHE A 16 18.81 0.02 -27.67
CA PHE A 16 17.63 0.40 -26.92
C PHE A 16 17.71 -0.31 -25.57
N SER A 17 18.28 0.41 -24.60
CA SER A 17 18.23 0.09 -23.18
C SER A 17 16.79 -0.30 -22.83
N ARG A 18 16.59 -1.58 -22.52
CA ARG A 18 15.32 -2.10 -22.00
C ARG A 18 15.12 -1.48 -20.62
N PHE A 19 14.50 -0.31 -20.55
CA PHE A 19 13.98 0.21 -19.29
C PHE A 19 12.86 -0.73 -18.85
N SER A 20 13.18 -1.68 -17.97
CA SER A 20 12.20 -2.52 -17.30
C SER A 20 11.38 -1.64 -16.36
N PHE A 21 10.23 -1.17 -16.83
CA PHE A 21 9.25 -0.51 -15.97
C PHE A 21 8.61 -1.60 -15.10
N SER A 22 8.98 -1.66 -13.83
CA SER A 22 8.32 -2.57 -12.89
C SER A 22 7.00 -1.94 -12.48
N SER A 23 5.90 -2.59 -12.84
CA SER A 23 4.55 -2.18 -12.46
C SER A 23 4.32 -2.32 -10.95
N PRO A 24 3.47 -1.47 -10.34
CA PRO A 24 3.07 -1.65 -8.94
C PRO A 24 2.41 -3.01 -8.73
N LEU A 25 2.51 -3.53 -7.51
CA LEU A 25 1.85 -4.79 -7.14
C LEU A 25 0.40 -4.48 -6.77
N GLU A 26 -0.55 -5.05 -7.51
CA GLU A 26 -1.97 -4.79 -7.32
C GLU A 26 -2.72 -6.05 -6.90
N PHE A 27 -3.67 -5.86 -5.98
CA PHE A 27 -4.63 -6.85 -5.53
C PHE A 27 -6.03 -6.36 -5.90
N ALA A 28 -6.85 -7.27 -6.41
CA ALA A 28 -8.23 -6.99 -6.85
C ALA A 28 -8.38 -5.81 -7.84
N GLY A 29 -7.39 -5.62 -8.73
CA GLY A 29 -7.41 -4.56 -9.75
C GLY A 29 -6.91 -3.19 -9.28
N GLY A 30 -6.37 -3.10 -8.07
CA GLY A 30 -5.73 -1.89 -7.55
C GLY A 30 -6.67 -0.97 -6.77
N ALA A 31 -6.08 -0.12 -5.93
CA ALA A 31 -6.81 0.81 -5.09
C ALA A 31 -7.51 1.91 -5.90
N ASP A 32 -8.72 2.27 -5.46
CA ASP A 32 -9.53 3.32 -6.04
C ASP A 32 -9.10 4.70 -5.51
N MET A 33 -8.26 5.39 -6.27
CA MET A 33 -7.72 6.70 -5.89
C MET A 33 -8.78 7.82 -5.85
N SER A 34 -9.97 7.61 -6.43
CA SER A 34 -11.06 8.60 -6.33
C SER A 34 -11.65 8.71 -4.92
N LYS A 35 -11.41 7.70 -4.07
CA LYS A 35 -11.89 7.62 -2.69
C LYS A 35 -10.79 7.89 -1.66
N LEU A 36 -9.68 8.50 -2.07
CA LEU A 36 -8.57 8.81 -1.19
C LEU A 36 -9.02 9.76 -0.07
N VAL A 37 -8.76 9.36 1.17
CA VAL A 37 -9.01 10.16 2.37
C VAL A 37 -7.68 10.56 2.98
N GLU A 38 -7.54 11.85 3.30
CA GLU A 38 -6.37 12.38 4.00
C GLU A 38 -6.31 11.87 5.44
N ALA A 39 -5.10 11.69 5.97
CA ALA A 39 -4.87 11.03 7.25
C ALA A 39 -5.59 11.73 8.43
N GLU A 40 -5.68 13.05 8.37
CA GLU A 40 -6.32 13.91 9.37
C GLU A 40 -7.84 13.69 9.45
N HIS A 41 -8.46 13.21 8.37
CA HIS A 41 -9.89 12.96 8.31
C HIS A 41 -10.28 11.54 8.77
N ILE A 42 -9.32 10.63 8.93
CA ILE A 42 -9.58 9.21 9.27
C ILE A 42 -10.25 9.09 10.64
N LEU A 43 -9.61 9.58 11.70
CA LEU A 43 -10.12 9.46 13.07
C LEU A 43 -11.44 10.22 13.32
N PRO A 44 -11.60 11.50 12.93
CA PRO A 44 -12.83 12.23 13.21
C PRO A 44 -14.05 11.69 12.47
N ASN A 45 -13.87 11.01 11.33
CA ASN A 45 -14.96 10.47 10.51
C ASN A 45 -14.96 8.93 10.47
N LEU A 46 -14.30 8.28 11.43
CA LEU A 46 -14.08 6.84 11.42
C LEU A 46 -15.38 6.04 11.32
N ASN A 47 -16.44 6.52 11.99
CA ASN A 47 -17.76 5.89 11.98
C ASN A 47 -18.35 5.81 10.56
N ASP A 48 -18.17 6.84 9.74
CA ASP A 48 -18.70 6.89 8.38
C ASP A 48 -17.98 5.90 7.47
N TYR A 49 -16.71 5.63 7.75
CA TYR A 49 -15.86 4.72 6.98
C TYR A 49 -16.01 3.25 7.40
N THR A 50 -16.88 2.94 8.36
CA THR A 50 -17.30 1.56 8.64
C THR A 50 -18.27 1.04 7.58
N THR A 51 -19.06 1.94 6.99
CA THR A 51 -20.07 1.60 5.97
C THR A 51 -19.59 1.98 4.57
N ASN A 52 -18.86 3.09 4.43
CA ASN A 52 -18.37 3.58 3.14
C ASN A 52 -16.99 3.04 2.80
N LEU A 53 -16.77 2.72 1.53
CA LEU A 53 -15.44 2.39 1.03
C LEU A 53 -14.60 3.66 0.96
N VAL A 54 -13.39 3.60 1.52
CA VAL A 54 -12.40 4.67 1.47
C VAL A 54 -11.05 4.11 1.08
N THR A 55 -10.20 4.96 0.52
CA THR A 55 -8.81 4.62 0.22
C THR A 55 -7.89 5.35 1.19
N VAL A 56 -7.05 4.59 1.88
CA VAL A 56 -6.01 5.13 2.77
C VAL A 56 -4.64 4.94 2.14
N LYS A 57 -3.75 5.90 2.40
CA LYS A 57 -2.38 5.91 1.91
C LYS A 57 -1.40 5.88 3.07
N GLY A 58 -0.40 5.02 2.98
CA GLY A 58 0.69 5.02 3.96
C GLY A 58 1.87 4.15 3.56
N VAL A 59 2.80 3.95 4.49
CA VAL A 59 3.98 3.10 4.32
C VAL A 59 3.76 1.79 5.08
N VAL A 60 4.01 0.66 4.43
CA VAL A 60 3.90 -0.65 5.07
C VAL A 60 5.04 -0.81 6.09
N THR A 61 4.74 -0.96 7.37
CA THR A 61 5.75 -1.11 8.43
C THR A 61 5.94 -2.57 8.83
N HIS A 62 4.88 -3.37 8.78
CA HIS A 62 4.88 -4.77 9.18
C HIS A 62 4.03 -5.61 8.25
N VAL A 63 4.42 -6.87 8.07
CA VAL A 63 3.65 -7.89 7.32
C VAL A 63 3.73 -9.20 8.10
N CYS A 64 2.64 -9.97 8.09
CA CYS A 64 2.61 -11.31 8.67
C CYS A 64 3.66 -12.24 8.04
N ARG A 65 4.73 -12.59 8.79
CA ARG A 65 5.81 -13.45 8.29
C ARG A 65 5.40 -14.88 7.95
N LYS A 66 4.31 -15.40 8.54
CA LYS A 66 3.89 -16.78 8.32
C LYS A 66 3.07 -16.92 7.04
N LEU A 67 2.01 -16.12 6.89
CA LEU A 67 0.99 -16.31 5.86
C LEU A 67 0.74 -15.07 5.00
N GLY A 68 1.32 -13.91 5.33
CA GLY A 68 1.09 -12.67 4.58
C GLY A 68 -0.36 -12.13 4.63
N CYS A 69 -1.22 -12.71 5.46
CA CYS A 69 -2.66 -12.39 5.55
C CYS A 69 -2.99 -11.08 6.30
N TRP A 70 -1.99 -10.36 6.80
CA TRP A 70 -2.18 -9.02 7.33
C TRP A 70 -0.92 -8.18 7.16
N MET A 71 -1.10 -6.86 7.13
CA MET A 71 -0.02 -5.89 7.15
C MET A 71 -0.40 -4.65 7.97
N THR A 72 0.60 -3.93 8.49
CA THR A 72 0.38 -2.63 9.16
C THR A 72 0.84 -1.51 8.23
N LEU A 73 -0.04 -0.53 8.02
CA LEU A 73 0.17 0.64 7.20
C LEU A 73 0.27 1.87 8.11
N ARG A 74 1.41 2.57 8.08
CA ARG A 74 1.59 3.84 8.78
C ARG A 74 1.20 4.99 7.87
N VAL A 75 0.15 5.72 8.23
CA VAL A 75 -0.31 6.89 7.46
C VAL A 75 0.44 8.16 7.89
N ALA A 76 0.27 9.26 7.15
CA ALA A 76 1.12 10.46 7.26
C ALA A 76 1.14 11.13 8.66
N ASN A 77 0.05 11.02 9.43
CA ASN A 77 -0.04 11.56 10.80
C ASN A 77 0.52 10.60 11.87
N GLY A 78 1.20 9.51 11.48
CA GLY A 78 1.77 8.53 12.40
C GLY A 78 0.79 7.46 12.89
N LEU A 79 -0.47 7.50 12.46
CA LEU A 79 -1.48 6.49 12.79
C LEU A 79 -1.16 5.17 12.08
N ASP A 80 -1.14 4.08 12.86
CA ASP A 80 -0.94 2.72 12.35
C ASP A 80 -2.31 2.06 12.08
N VAL A 81 -2.58 1.76 10.82
CA VAL A 81 -3.79 1.07 10.36
C VAL A 81 -3.45 -0.39 10.05
N ASN A 82 -4.19 -1.33 10.64
CA ASN A 82 -3.94 -2.75 10.42
C ASN A 82 -4.86 -3.28 9.32
N ILE A 83 -4.26 -3.67 8.20
CA ILE A 83 -4.94 -4.23 7.06
C ILE A 83 -5.03 -5.74 7.26
N GLU A 84 -6.24 -6.26 7.43
CA GLU A 84 -6.48 -7.68 7.70
C GLU A 84 -7.33 -8.27 6.58
N VAL A 85 -6.89 -9.42 6.05
CA VAL A 85 -7.66 -10.17 5.06
C VAL A 85 -8.03 -11.54 5.60
N GLU A 86 -9.13 -12.08 5.11
CA GLU A 86 -9.44 -13.49 5.35
C GLU A 86 -8.32 -14.36 4.75
N GLN A 87 -8.04 -15.47 5.43
CA GLN A 87 -6.88 -16.31 5.14
C GLN A 87 -6.94 -16.86 3.71
N GLY A 88 -6.06 -16.37 2.84
CA GLY A 88 -5.94 -16.84 1.45
C GLY A 88 -6.48 -15.89 0.39
N ASP A 89 -7.19 -14.82 0.77
CA ASP A 89 -7.73 -13.85 -0.19
C ASP A 89 -6.65 -12.96 -0.80
N MET A 90 -5.75 -12.44 0.04
CA MET A 90 -4.57 -11.70 -0.38
C MET A 90 -3.37 -12.12 0.43
N VAL A 91 -2.22 -12.31 -0.24
CA VAL A 91 -0.96 -12.63 0.42
C VAL A 91 0.00 -11.49 0.19
N PHE A 92 0.18 -10.67 1.22
CA PHE A 92 1.12 -9.55 1.17
C PHE A 92 2.56 -10.07 1.33
N PRO A 93 3.48 -9.75 0.39
CA PRO A 93 4.86 -10.20 0.47
C PRO A 93 5.62 -9.42 1.55
N LEU A 94 6.60 -10.06 2.20
CA LEU A 94 7.51 -9.36 3.13
C LEU A 94 8.29 -8.22 2.46
N ALA A 95 8.52 -8.33 1.15
CA ALA A 95 9.14 -7.28 0.35
C ALA A 95 8.29 -5.99 0.30
N ALA A 96 7.03 -6.02 0.73
CA ALA A 96 6.18 -4.83 0.84
C ALA A 96 6.62 -3.87 1.94
N ILE A 97 7.33 -4.35 2.97
CA ILE A 97 7.79 -3.52 4.09
C ILE A 97 8.69 -2.38 3.57
N GLY A 98 8.40 -1.15 4.02
CA GLY A 98 9.05 0.09 3.58
C GLY A 98 8.48 0.68 2.29
N ARG A 99 7.54 0.01 1.62
CA ARG A 99 6.90 0.53 0.41
C ARG A 99 5.65 1.33 0.74
N GLU A 100 5.36 2.31 -0.10
CA GLU A 100 4.08 3.01 -0.07
C GLU A 100 2.99 2.07 -0.57
N ALA A 101 1.83 2.09 0.09
CA ALA A 101 0.66 1.35 -0.33
C ALA A 101 -0.61 2.20 -0.22
N HIS A 102 -1.51 1.96 -1.16
CA HIS A 102 -2.86 2.48 -1.19
C HIS A 102 -3.81 1.31 -0.96
N VAL A 103 -4.75 1.48 -0.04
CA VAL A 103 -5.65 0.40 0.38
C VAL A 103 -7.07 0.94 0.36
N THR A 104 -7.89 0.40 -0.53
CA THR A 104 -9.33 0.67 -0.56
C THR A 104 -10.06 -0.36 0.28
N GLY A 105 -10.96 0.07 1.15
CA GLY A 105 -11.67 -0.83 2.05
C GLY A 105 -12.54 -0.09 3.06
N ARG A 106 -12.87 -0.76 4.16
CA ARG A 106 -13.67 -0.22 5.26
C ARG A 106 -12.93 -0.37 6.58
N PHE A 107 -13.15 0.58 7.48
CA PHE A 107 -12.72 0.41 8.86
C PHE A 107 -13.64 -0.55 9.58
N GLU A 108 -13.08 -1.32 10.50
CA GLU A 108 -13.88 -2.15 11.39
C GLU A 108 -14.55 -1.29 12.46
N ALA A 109 -15.79 -1.62 12.80
CA ALA A 109 -16.51 -0.93 13.85
C ALA A 109 -15.76 -1.13 15.18
N LEU A 110 -15.21 -0.04 15.72
CA LEU A 110 -14.68 -0.05 17.08
C LEU A 110 -15.85 -0.32 18.02
N ASN A 111 -15.83 -1.48 18.68
CA ASN A 111 -16.82 -1.80 19.70
C ASN A 111 -16.76 -0.69 20.76
N GLN A 112 -17.84 0.08 20.95
CA GLN A 112 -17.85 1.30 21.75
C GLN A 112 -17.38 1.12 23.21
N ARG A 113 -17.40 -0.12 23.73
CA ARG A 113 -16.83 -0.47 25.03
C ARG A 113 -15.31 -0.32 25.11
N ALA A 114 -14.59 -0.38 24.00
CA ALA A 114 -13.14 -0.18 23.94
C ALA A 114 -12.75 1.31 24.05
N LEU A 115 -13.61 2.24 23.64
CA LEU A 115 -13.36 3.69 23.70
C LEU A 115 -13.33 4.23 25.13
N ALA A 116 -14.02 3.58 26.08
CA ALA A 116 -13.94 3.94 27.50
C ALA A 116 -12.54 3.69 28.10
N CYS A 117 -11.80 2.71 27.58
CA CYS A 117 -10.50 2.28 28.08
C CYS A 117 -9.32 3.10 27.55
N VAL A 118 -9.49 3.79 26.41
CA VAL A 118 -8.44 4.62 25.78
C VAL A 118 -8.19 5.92 26.57
N SER A 119 -9.08 6.29 27.49
CA SER A 119 -8.98 7.56 28.22
C SER A 119 -8.09 7.55 29.47
N LYS A 120 -7.48 6.42 29.87
CA LYS A 120 -6.63 6.33 31.09
C LYS A 120 -5.52 5.27 31.03
N ALA A 121 -4.65 5.30 30.04
CA ALA A 121 -3.43 4.49 30.09
C ALA A 121 -2.24 5.29 29.55
N ASP A 122 -1.41 5.77 30.48
CA ASP A 122 -0.09 6.36 30.28
C ASP A 122 0.93 5.31 29.75
N ASP A 123 0.68 4.79 28.56
CA ASP A 123 1.66 4.03 27.77
C ASP A 123 1.44 4.37 26.29
N GLU A 124 2.35 5.16 25.71
CA GLU A 124 2.38 5.51 24.28
C GLU A 124 2.39 4.29 23.34
N THR A 125 2.51 3.08 23.90
CA THR A 125 2.55 1.80 23.20
C THR A 125 1.18 1.11 23.06
N ALA A 126 0.10 1.69 23.58
CA ALA A 126 -1.28 1.28 23.28
C ALA A 126 -1.69 1.81 21.88
N LEU A 127 -0.98 1.32 20.86
CA LEU A 127 -1.21 1.59 19.45
C LEU A 127 -2.72 1.49 19.16
N MET A 128 -3.34 2.60 18.77
CA MET A 128 -4.66 2.62 18.14
C MET A 128 -4.59 1.81 16.85
N ARG A 129 -4.63 0.48 16.94
CA ARG A 129 -4.66 -0.42 15.80
C ARG A 129 -6.08 -0.38 15.26
N LEU A 130 -6.30 0.49 14.30
CA LEU A 130 -7.56 0.52 13.56
C LEU A 130 -7.59 -0.68 12.61
N GLY A 131 -8.53 -1.59 12.83
CA GLY A 131 -8.80 -2.67 11.88
C GLY A 131 -9.34 -2.09 10.58
N PHE A 132 -8.86 -2.60 9.45
CA PHE A 132 -9.27 -2.18 8.13
C PHE A 132 -9.37 -3.40 7.21
N ASN A 133 -10.57 -3.64 6.69
CA ASN A 133 -10.86 -4.74 5.78
C ASN A 133 -10.68 -4.23 4.33
N PRO A 134 -9.66 -4.70 3.59
CA PRO A 134 -9.37 -4.22 2.26
C PRO A 134 -10.24 -4.92 1.21
N THR A 135 -10.70 -4.15 0.23
CA THR A 135 -11.31 -4.66 -1.00
C THR A 135 -10.32 -4.65 -2.16
N ALA A 136 -9.39 -3.68 -2.19
CA ALA A 136 -8.34 -3.60 -3.20
C ALA A 136 -7.09 -2.91 -2.66
N VAL A 137 -5.92 -3.30 -3.16
CA VAL A 137 -4.63 -2.80 -2.66
C VAL A 137 -3.68 -2.54 -3.84
N THR A 138 -2.97 -1.42 -3.79
CA THR A 138 -1.85 -1.12 -4.70
C THR A 138 -0.61 -0.83 -3.86
N ILE A 139 0.46 -1.59 -4.07
CA ILE A 139 1.76 -1.42 -3.39
C ILE A 139 2.79 -0.93 -4.41
N SER A 140 3.40 0.21 -4.11
CA SER A 140 4.36 0.88 -4.98
C SER A 140 5.67 0.10 -5.09
N HIS A 141 6.25 0.05 -6.29
CA HIS A 141 7.57 -0.58 -6.50
C HIS A 141 8.73 0.29 -5.97
N LEU A 142 8.48 1.54 -5.56
CA LEU A 142 9.49 2.41 -4.97
C LEU A 142 9.28 2.50 -3.45
N VAL A 143 10.36 2.23 -2.70
CA VAL A 143 10.46 2.66 -1.30
C VAL A 143 10.44 4.18 -1.33
N GLN A 144 9.47 4.80 -0.66
CA GLN A 144 9.48 6.25 -0.50
C GLN A 144 10.73 6.56 0.32
N GLN A 145 11.76 7.08 -0.35
CA GLN A 145 12.98 7.53 0.31
C GLN A 145 12.54 8.64 1.25
N VAL A 146 12.45 8.34 2.55
CA VAL A 146 12.13 9.31 3.58
C VAL A 146 13.28 10.31 3.58
N LYS A 147 13.08 11.43 2.88
CA LYS A 147 14.03 12.54 2.76
C LYS A 147 14.21 13.15 4.15
N HIS A 148 15.12 12.59 4.93
CA HIS A 148 15.68 13.25 6.09
C HIS A 148 16.62 14.33 5.56
N SER A 149 16.15 15.57 5.59
CA SER A 149 16.98 16.76 5.38
C SER A 149 17.66 17.17 6.68
#